data_AF-A0A5K3EHL7-F1
#
_entry.id   AF-A0A5K3EHL7-F1
#
_cell.length_a   1.000
_cell.length_b   1.000
_cell.length_c   1.000
_cell.angle_alpha   90.00
_cell.angle_beta   90.00
_cell.angle_gamma   90.00
#
_symmetry.space_group_name_H-M   'P 1'
#
loop_
_entity.id
_entity.type
_entity.pdbx_description
1 polymer ?
#
loop_
_entity_poly.entity_id
_entity_poly.type
_entity_poly.pdbx_seq_one_letter_code
_entity_poly.pdbx_strand_id
1 'polypeptide(L)'
;MLKICSWNINGIRSLSKPLKRHLDALNADVICFQETKATCDLPAEYCRVDGYNAYFAHCKTKSGYSGVCIFCREPVRPISAFDDLCAVVPGSAENINGLRDIDFEGRLVIVQLETSENGRLLSIISVYCPRVDPEKADRVIYRDKFLERLKFTVIKLISGGRYDLNF
;
A
#
# COMPACT_ATOMS: atom_id res chain seq x y z
N MET A 1 -3.55 -4.78 -21.87
CA MET A 1 -2.64 -3.85 -21.16
C MET A 1 -3.20 -3.63 -19.76
N LEU A 2 -2.38 -3.77 -18.72
CA LEU A 2 -2.80 -3.55 -17.33
C LEU A 2 -2.98 -2.05 -17.06
N LYS A 3 -4.13 -1.65 -16.49
CA LYS A 3 -4.45 -0.28 -16.11
C LYS A 3 -4.37 -0.12 -14.60
N ILE A 4 -3.54 0.79 -14.14
CA ILE A 4 -3.37 1.10 -12.71
C ILE A 4 -3.84 2.53 -12.46
N CYS A 5 -4.70 2.71 -11.46
CA CYS A 5 -5.18 4.01 -11.00
C CYS A 5 -4.66 4.26 -9.58
N SER A 6 -4.26 5.49 -9.28
CA SER A 6 -3.96 5.91 -7.91
C SER A 6 -4.75 7.16 -7.56
N TRP A 7 -5.39 7.16 -6.38
CA TRP A 7 -6.20 8.27 -5.92
C TRP A 7 -6.15 8.39 -4.40
N ASN A 8 -5.69 9.54 -3.90
CA ASN A 8 -5.94 9.93 -2.52
C ASN A 8 -7.41 10.36 -2.40
N ILE A 9 -8.21 9.55 -1.70
CA ILE A 9 -9.67 9.72 -1.60
C ILE A 9 -10.12 10.54 -0.39
N ASN A 10 -9.19 10.94 0.49
CA ASN A 10 -9.47 11.73 1.70
C ASN A 10 -10.57 11.13 2.62
N GLY A 11 -10.74 9.81 2.60
CA GLY A 11 -11.68 9.05 3.41
C GLY A 11 -12.64 8.23 2.55
N ILE A 12 -12.64 6.91 2.72
CA ILE A 12 -13.46 5.99 1.91
C ILE A 12 -14.97 6.20 2.10
N ARG A 13 -15.37 6.66 3.30
CA ARG A 13 -16.76 7.00 3.62
C ARG A 13 -17.22 8.34 3.05
N SER A 14 -16.30 9.18 2.56
CA SER A 14 -16.62 10.48 1.96
C SER A 14 -17.08 10.39 0.50
N LEU A 15 -16.93 9.20 -0.11
CA LEU A 15 -17.35 8.94 -1.47
C LEU A 15 -18.88 9.05 -1.59
N SER A 16 -19.34 9.90 -2.50
CA SER A 16 -20.77 10.26 -2.66
C SER A 16 -21.67 9.18 -3.27
N LYS A 17 -21.09 8.05 -3.67
CA LYS A 17 -21.79 6.93 -4.30
C LYS A 17 -21.27 5.64 -3.66
N PRO A 18 -22.03 4.52 -3.73
CA PRO A 18 -21.53 3.22 -3.30
C PRO A 18 -20.15 2.94 -3.91
N LEU A 19 -19.23 2.41 -3.11
CA LEU A 19 -17.83 2.21 -3.47
C LEU A 19 -17.67 1.50 -4.83
N LYS A 20 -18.47 0.47 -5.08
CA LYS A 20 -18.49 -0.27 -6.34
C LYS A 20 -18.63 0.64 -7.57
N ARG A 21 -19.52 1.65 -7.51
CA ARG A 21 -19.74 2.58 -8.64
C ARG A 21 -18.50 3.42 -8.94
N HIS A 22 -17.74 3.80 -7.91
CA HIS A 22 -16.47 4.50 -8.09
C HIS A 22 -15.41 3.58 -8.70
N LEU A 23 -15.25 2.36 -8.16
CA LEU A 23 -14.28 1.39 -8.69
C LEU A 23 -14.56 1.03 -10.16
N ASP A 24 -15.82 0.81 -10.51
CA ASP A 24 -16.23 0.49 -11.88
C ASP A 24 -15.92 1.67 -12.83
N ALA A 25 -16.28 2.89 -12.42
CA ALA A 25 -16.08 4.11 -13.20
C ALA A 25 -14.61 4.47 -13.45
N LEU A 26 -13.70 4.14 -12.52
CA LEU A 26 -12.26 4.33 -12.71
C LEU A 26 -11.69 3.47 -13.86
N ASN A 27 -12.41 2.41 -14.26
CA ASN A 27 -12.04 1.55 -15.38
C ASN A 27 -10.57 1.09 -15.33
N ALA A 28 -10.10 0.68 -14.15
CA ALA A 28 -8.75 0.21 -13.92
C ALA A 28 -8.75 -1.23 -13.38
N ASP A 29 -7.67 -1.95 -13.64
CA ASP A 29 -7.47 -3.33 -13.20
C ASP A 29 -6.89 -3.37 -11.78
N VAL A 30 -6.06 -2.39 -11.42
CA VAL A 30 -5.57 -2.17 -10.07
C VAL A 30 -5.85 -0.74 -9.66
N ILE A 31 -6.50 -0.54 -8.51
CA ILE A 31 -6.89 0.77 -7.99
C ILE A 31 -6.27 0.93 -6.60
N CYS A 32 -5.36 1.88 -6.49
CA CYS A 32 -4.64 2.24 -5.29
C CYS A 32 -5.32 3.45 -4.64
N PHE A 33 -5.93 3.27 -3.47
CA PHE A 33 -6.46 4.38 -2.69
C PHE A 33 -5.56 4.72 -1.51
N GLN A 34 -5.34 6.02 -1.31
CA GLN A 34 -4.62 6.58 -0.17
C GLN A 34 -5.53 7.44 0.70
N GLU A 35 -5.14 7.60 1.95
CA GLU A 35 -5.91 8.35 2.95
C GLU A 35 -7.33 7.82 3.10
N THR A 36 -7.47 6.49 3.15
CA THR A 36 -8.77 5.81 3.24
C THR A 36 -9.50 6.13 4.54
N LYS A 37 -8.76 6.51 5.59
CA LYS A 37 -9.25 6.69 6.96
C LYS A 37 -10.04 5.48 7.45
N ALA A 38 -9.67 4.30 6.93
CA ALA A 38 -10.25 3.03 7.29
C ALA A 38 -9.88 2.67 8.73
N THR A 39 -10.77 1.93 9.37
CA THR A 39 -10.67 1.43 10.73
C THR A 39 -10.97 -0.06 10.74
N CYS A 40 -10.63 -0.76 11.82
CA CYS A 40 -10.87 -2.21 11.92
C CYS A 40 -12.36 -2.60 11.85
N ASP A 41 -13.25 -1.67 12.20
CA ASP A 41 -14.72 -1.79 12.14
C ASP A 41 -15.32 -1.25 10.81
N LEU A 42 -14.50 -1.10 9.76
CA LEU A 42 -14.97 -0.66 8.45
C LEU A 42 -16.06 -1.64 7.92
N PRO A 43 -17.26 -1.16 7.55
CA PRO A 43 -18.34 -2.03 7.09
C PRO A 43 -17.96 -2.86 5.87
N ALA A 44 -18.52 -4.07 5.79
CA ALA A 44 -18.19 -5.04 4.76
C ALA A 44 -18.37 -4.50 3.33
N GLU A 45 -19.32 -3.60 3.08
CA GLU A 45 -19.54 -2.98 1.76
C GLU A 45 -18.34 -2.18 1.22
N TYR A 46 -17.42 -1.77 2.10
CA TYR A 46 -16.18 -1.08 1.72
C TYR A 46 -14.99 -2.03 1.57
N CYS A 47 -15.09 -3.25 2.11
CA CYS A 47 -13.99 -4.23 2.13
C CYS A 47 -14.23 -5.41 1.18
N ARG A 48 -15.49 -5.72 0.91
CA ARG A 48 -15.95 -6.85 0.09
C ARG A 48 -16.81 -6.29 -1.03
N VAL A 49 -16.17 -5.98 -2.15
CA VAL A 49 -16.85 -5.40 -3.32
C VAL A 49 -16.84 -6.42 -4.44
N ASP A 50 -18.03 -6.79 -4.93
CA ASP A 50 -18.18 -7.79 -5.98
C ASP A 50 -17.34 -7.45 -7.22
N GLY A 51 -16.54 -8.44 -7.67
CA GLY A 51 -15.62 -8.31 -8.80
C GLY A 51 -14.26 -7.68 -8.43
N TYR A 52 -13.97 -7.43 -7.16
CA TYR A 52 -12.69 -6.91 -6.70
C TYR A 52 -12.14 -7.66 -5.49
N ASN A 53 -10.85 -7.94 -5.51
CA ASN A 53 -10.07 -8.37 -4.34
C ASN A 53 -9.49 -7.13 -3.68
N ALA A 54 -9.58 -7.03 -2.36
CA ALA A 54 -9.19 -5.82 -1.63
C ALA A 54 -8.14 -6.12 -0.56
N TYR A 55 -7.12 -5.27 -0.48
CA TYR A 55 -5.98 -5.37 0.43
C TYR A 55 -5.84 -4.05 1.17
N PHE A 56 -5.83 -4.08 2.50
CA PHE A 56 -5.90 -2.87 3.33
C PHE A 56 -4.76 -2.80 4.33
N ALA A 57 -4.27 -1.58 4.55
CA ALA A 57 -3.52 -1.19 5.71
C ALA A 57 -4.26 -0.02 6.39
N HIS A 58 -4.47 -0.11 7.70
CA HIS A 58 -5.08 0.96 8.50
C HIS A 58 -4.14 1.37 9.64
N CYS A 59 -4.33 2.59 10.16
CA CYS A 59 -3.54 3.03 11.30
C CYS A 59 -3.95 2.26 12.56
N LYS A 60 -2.96 1.65 13.23
CA LYS A 60 -3.12 0.84 14.44
C LYS A 60 -3.23 1.69 15.71
N THR A 61 -2.74 2.93 15.67
CA THR A 61 -2.64 3.82 16.84
C THR A 61 -3.67 4.94 16.85
N LYS A 62 -4.18 5.36 15.69
CA LYS A 62 -5.14 6.46 15.58
C LYS A 62 -6.29 6.09 14.65
N SER A 63 -7.49 5.97 15.24
CA SER A 63 -8.73 5.70 14.49
C SER A 63 -9.00 6.81 13.46
N GLY A 64 -9.45 6.42 12.26
CA GLY A 64 -9.78 7.35 11.17
C GLY A 64 -8.59 8.14 10.62
N TYR A 65 -7.35 7.72 10.88
CA TYR A 65 -6.13 8.37 10.39
C TYR A 65 -5.44 7.55 9.32
N SER A 66 -4.87 8.24 8.32
CA SER A 66 -4.07 7.61 7.25
C SER A 66 -4.86 6.51 6.53
N GLY A 67 -4.24 5.36 6.27
CA GLY A 67 -4.85 4.20 5.65
C GLY A 67 -4.65 4.17 4.14
N VAL A 68 -4.35 2.98 3.64
CA VAL A 68 -4.11 2.69 2.23
C VAL A 68 -4.84 1.41 1.87
N CYS A 69 -5.37 1.32 0.66
CA CYS A 69 -5.84 0.04 0.14
C CYS A 69 -5.56 -0.11 -1.35
N ILE A 70 -5.56 -1.36 -1.79
CA ILE A 70 -5.49 -1.75 -3.20
C ILE A 70 -6.70 -2.62 -3.52
N PHE A 71 -7.43 -2.26 -4.56
CA PHE A 71 -8.44 -3.11 -5.19
C PHE A 71 -7.89 -3.68 -6.50
N CYS A 72 -7.96 -4.99 -6.67
CA CYS A 72 -7.64 -5.69 -7.91
C CYS A 72 -8.94 -6.21 -8.53
N ARG A 73 -9.29 -5.71 -9.72
CA ARG A 73 -10.47 -6.16 -10.48
C ARG A 73 -10.25 -7.57 -10.99
N GLU A 74 -11.23 -8.44 -10.82
CA GLU A 74 -11.15 -9.79 -11.38
C GLU A 74 -10.98 -9.75 -12.91
N PRO A 75 -10.13 -10.62 -13.49
CA PRO A 75 -9.47 -11.78 -12.88
C PRO A 75 -8.08 -11.50 -12.25
N VAL A 76 -7.65 -10.23 -12.12
CA VAL A 76 -6.33 -9.90 -11.56
C VAL A 76 -6.26 -10.31 -10.09
N ARG A 77 -5.37 -11.26 -9.77
CA ARG A 77 -5.18 -11.79 -8.43
C ARG A 77 -3.69 -11.78 -8.04
N PRO A 78 -3.30 -10.97 -7.05
CA PRO A 78 -1.97 -11.04 -6.46
C PRO A 78 -1.61 -12.42 -5.91
N ILE A 79 -0.36 -12.84 -6.13
CA ILE A 79 0.21 -14.06 -5.54
C ILE A 79 0.67 -13.83 -4.09
N SER A 80 0.89 -12.58 -3.71
CA SER A 80 1.25 -12.16 -2.36
C SER A 80 0.78 -10.72 -2.10
N ALA A 81 0.55 -10.40 -0.82
CA ALA A 81 0.22 -9.06 -0.37
C ALA A 81 0.84 -8.80 1.02
N PHE A 82 1.29 -7.57 1.25
CA PHE A 82 1.95 -7.12 2.47
C PHE A 82 1.45 -5.73 2.86
N ASP A 83 1.32 -5.47 4.16
CA ASP A 83 0.95 -4.16 4.73
C ASP A 83 2.07 -3.53 5.56
N ASP A 84 3.25 -4.15 5.57
CA ASP A 84 4.43 -3.68 6.30
C ASP A 84 5.72 -3.82 5.47
N LEU A 85 6.67 -2.90 5.66
CA LEU A 85 7.93 -2.85 4.90
C LEU A 85 8.93 -3.93 5.32
N CYS A 86 8.68 -4.63 6.43
CA CYS A 86 9.57 -5.62 7.01
C CYS A 86 9.30 -7.03 6.44
N ALA A 87 8.04 -7.36 6.17
CA ALA A 87 7.57 -8.66 5.71
C ALA A 87 7.99 -8.96 4.27
N VAL A 88 8.25 -7.92 3.47
CA VAL A 88 8.70 -8.07 2.07
C VAL A 88 10.10 -8.68 1.97
N VAL A 89 10.96 -8.48 2.98
CA VAL A 89 12.34 -8.98 2.99
C VAL A 89 12.59 -9.73 4.30
N PRO A 90 12.41 -11.07 4.32
CA PRO A 90 12.65 -11.87 5.52
C PRO A 90 14.04 -11.63 6.12
N GLY A 91 14.14 -11.56 7.45
CA GLY A 91 15.40 -11.31 8.18
C GLY A 91 15.89 -9.85 8.19
N SER A 92 15.23 -8.95 7.47
CA SER A 92 15.60 -7.52 7.44
C SER A 92 15.08 -6.69 8.62
N ALA A 93 14.31 -7.30 9.53
CA ALA A 93 13.78 -6.69 10.73
C ALA A 93 14.76 -6.71 11.92
N GLU A 94 15.83 -7.51 11.84
CA GLU A 94 16.65 -7.86 13.02
C GLU A 94 17.65 -6.76 13.44
N ASN A 95 17.94 -5.77 12.60
CA ASN A 95 19.06 -4.87 12.82
C ASN A 95 18.72 -3.38 13.05
N ILE A 96 17.46 -3.02 13.30
CA ILE A 96 17.13 -1.60 13.49
C ILE A 96 16.10 -1.39 14.61
N ASN A 97 16.58 -0.89 15.75
CA ASN A 97 15.76 -0.47 16.87
C ASN A 97 14.74 0.60 16.43
N GLY A 98 13.46 0.39 16.78
CA GLY A 98 12.38 1.36 16.54
C GLY A 98 11.71 1.30 15.16
N LEU A 99 11.98 0.27 14.34
CA LEU A 99 11.36 0.16 13.01
C LEU A 99 9.95 -0.43 13.01
N ARG A 100 9.54 -1.19 14.04
CA ARG A 100 8.19 -1.79 14.10
C ARG A 100 7.09 -0.73 14.03
N ASP A 101 7.34 0.46 14.56
CA ASP A 101 6.35 1.53 14.62
C ASP A 101 6.18 2.26 13.27
N ILE A 102 7.09 2.08 12.30
CA ILE A 102 6.99 2.81 11.02
C ILE A 102 5.75 2.39 10.23
N ASP A 103 5.36 1.13 10.35
CA ASP A 103 4.24 0.53 9.63
C ASP A 103 2.90 0.68 10.39
N PHE A 104 2.91 1.22 11.62
CA PHE A 104 1.70 1.37 12.44
C PHE A 104 0.74 2.44 11.94
N GLU A 105 1.17 3.33 11.05
CA GLU A 105 0.31 4.36 10.46
C GLU A 105 -0.44 3.88 9.21
N GLY A 106 -0.31 2.60 8.81
CA GLY A 106 -1.05 2.03 7.67
C GLY A 106 -0.78 2.79 6.37
N ARG A 107 0.51 3.03 6.08
CA ARG A 107 0.95 3.94 5.02
C ARG A 107 1.26 3.26 3.70
N LEU A 108 1.18 1.95 3.62
CA LEU A 108 1.42 1.23 2.39
C LEU A 108 0.65 -0.07 2.33
N VAL A 109 0.42 -0.52 1.09
CA VAL A 109 0.06 -1.88 0.76
C VAL A 109 0.89 -2.26 -0.45
N ILE A 110 1.45 -3.47 -0.43
CA ILE A 110 2.24 -4.04 -1.51
C ILE A 110 1.50 -5.27 -2.00
N VAL A 111 1.30 -5.40 -3.31
CA VAL A 111 0.80 -6.62 -3.94
C VAL A 111 1.78 -7.06 -5.02
N GLN A 112 1.97 -8.36 -5.19
CA GLN A 112 2.80 -8.89 -6.27
C GLN A 112 1.93 -9.70 -7.24
N LEU A 113 2.10 -9.40 -8.53
CA LEU A 113 1.43 -10.07 -9.64
C LEU A 113 2.46 -10.87 -10.43
N GLU A 114 2.09 -12.08 -10.84
CA GLU A 114 2.84 -12.81 -11.86
C GLU A 114 2.53 -12.19 -13.23
N THR A 115 3.56 -11.94 -14.03
CA THR A 115 3.37 -11.44 -15.39
C THR A 115 3.38 -12.59 -16.40
N SER A 116 2.86 -12.35 -17.61
CA SER A 116 2.96 -13.31 -18.70
C SER A 116 4.40 -13.51 -19.22
N GLU A 117 5.36 -12.70 -18.76
CA GLU A 117 6.77 -12.85 -19.09
C GLU A 117 7.43 -13.82 -18.11
N ASN A 118 7.43 -15.11 -18.45
CA ASN A 118 8.18 -16.22 -17.82
C ASN A 118 8.81 -15.90 -16.44
N GLY A 119 7.99 -15.94 -15.39
CA GLY A 119 8.44 -15.88 -13.99
C GLY A 119 8.83 -14.49 -13.48
N ARG A 120 8.58 -13.41 -14.23
CA ARG A 120 8.75 -12.05 -13.73
C ARG A 120 7.58 -11.65 -12.86
N LEU A 121 7.88 -10.92 -11.78
CA LEU A 121 6.90 -10.36 -10.89
C LEU A 121 6.76 -8.85 -11.09
N LEU A 122 5.52 -8.38 -11.13
CA LEU A 122 5.20 -6.96 -10.99
C LEU A 122 4.80 -6.70 -9.54
N SER A 123 5.62 -5.94 -8.82
CA SER A 123 5.26 -5.45 -7.47
C SER A 123 4.62 -4.07 -7.59
N ILE A 124 3.39 -3.94 -7.10
CA ILE A 124 2.67 -2.66 -7.01
C ILE A 124 2.68 -2.22 -5.55
N ILE A 125 3.24 -1.03 -5.30
CA ILE A 125 3.34 -0.43 -3.98
C ILE A 125 2.44 0.81 -3.96
N SER A 126 1.28 0.72 -3.29
CA SER A 126 0.48 1.90 -2.97
C SER A 126 1.03 2.52 -1.70
N VAL A 127 1.38 3.80 -1.72
CA VAL A 127 2.02 4.48 -0.58
C VAL A 127 1.36 5.83 -0.28
N TYR A 128 1.13 6.10 1.00
CA TYR A 128 0.72 7.40 1.53
C TYR A 128 1.84 7.97 2.40
N CYS A 129 2.74 8.73 1.78
CA CYS A 129 3.93 9.24 2.43
C CYS A 129 3.60 10.12 3.65
N PRO A 130 4.39 10.03 4.74
CA PRO A 130 4.21 10.89 5.90
C PRO A 130 4.39 12.36 5.53
N ARG A 131 3.39 13.17 5.88
CA ARG A 131 3.52 14.63 5.82
C ARG A 131 4.46 15.12 6.93
N VAL A 132 5.33 16.07 6.59
CA VAL A 132 6.11 16.83 7.57
C VAL A 132 5.28 17.97 8.12
N ASP A 133 5.29 18.07 9.43
CA ASP A 133 4.93 19.25 10.18
C ASP A 133 6.24 19.87 10.71
N PRO A 134 6.69 21.03 10.20
CA PRO A 134 7.96 21.63 10.58
C PRO A 134 8.09 21.91 12.09
N GLU A 135 6.95 22.07 12.78
CA GLU A 135 6.91 22.30 14.23
C GLU A 135 7.05 21.01 15.05
N LYS A 136 6.98 19.84 14.39
CA LYS A 136 7.07 18.53 15.03
C LYS A 136 8.29 17.77 14.50
N ALA A 137 9.43 17.94 15.17
CA ALA A 137 10.69 17.29 14.80
C ALA A 137 10.55 15.77 14.62
N ASP A 138 9.75 15.10 15.45
CA ASP A 138 9.47 13.67 15.35
C ASP A 138 8.85 13.26 14.00
N ARG A 139 8.07 14.15 13.35
CA ARG A 139 7.48 13.88 12.03
C ARG A 139 8.51 13.93 10.91
N VAL A 140 9.52 14.77 11.04
CA VAL A 140 10.67 14.81 10.10
C VAL A 140 11.43 13.49 10.22
N ILE A 141 11.81 13.11 11.44
CA ILE A 141 12.54 11.87 11.72
C ILE A 141 11.75 10.65 11.25
N TYR A 142 10.45 10.61 11.53
CA TYR A 142 9.57 9.52 11.10
C TYR A 142 9.49 9.41 9.58
N ARG A 143 9.33 10.54 8.87
CA ARG A 143 9.32 10.54 7.40
C ARG A 143 10.64 10.00 6.86
N ASP A 144 11.76 10.49 7.37
CA ASP A 144 13.07 10.14 6.82
C ASP A 144 13.35 8.64 7.01
N LYS A 145 13.08 8.10 8.21
CA LYS A 145 13.13 6.65 8.46
C LYS A 145 12.21 5.85 7.54
N PHE A 146 10.97 6.33 7.34
CA PHE A 146 10.01 5.68 6.45
C PHE A 146 10.51 5.65 4.99
N LEU A 147 11.04 6.77 4.49
CA LEU A 147 11.54 6.89 3.13
C LEU A 147 12.82 6.06 2.91
N GLU A 148 13.75 6.07 3.86
CA GLU A 148 14.94 5.22 3.83
C GLU A 148 14.56 3.75 3.76
N ARG A 149 13.60 3.34 4.59
CA ARG A 149 13.14 1.96 4.58
C ARG A 149 12.40 1.60 3.30
N LEU A 150 11.51 2.47 2.81
CA LEU A 150 10.84 2.27 1.53
C LEU A 150 11.84 2.10 0.39
N LYS A 151 12.87 2.96 0.33
CA LYS A 151 13.96 2.87 -0.65
C LYS A 151 14.69 1.53 -0.55
N PHE A 152 15.03 1.09 0.66
CA PHE A 152 15.66 -0.21 0.87
C PHE A 152 14.78 -1.37 0.35
N THR A 153 13.49 -1.36 0.70
CA THR A 153 12.54 -2.40 0.25
C THR A 153 12.40 -2.41 -1.28
N VAL A 154 12.29 -1.23 -1.92
CA VAL A 154 12.22 -1.12 -3.39
C VAL A 154 13.48 -1.69 -4.04
N ILE A 155 14.67 -1.34 -3.55
CA ILE A 155 15.93 -1.88 -4.08
C ILE A 155 15.94 -3.42 -3.96
N LYS A 156 15.52 -3.97 -2.81
CA LYS A 156 15.47 -5.43 -2.62
C LYS A 156 14.45 -6.12 -3.52
N LEU A 157 13.28 -5.53 -3.74
CA LEU A 157 12.29 -6.05 -4.68
C LEU A 157 12.83 -6.09 -6.12
N ILE A 158 13.54 -5.04 -6.55
CA ILE A 158 14.15 -4.97 -7.87
C ILE A 158 15.29 -6.00 -8.01
N SER A 159 16.18 -6.08 -7.01
CA SER A 159 17.31 -7.02 -7.03
C SER A 159 16.88 -8.48 -6.92
N GLY A 160 15.86 -8.78 -6.10
CA GLY A 160 15.28 -10.11 -5.91
C GLY A 160 14.50 -10.62 -7.14
N GLY A 161 14.14 -9.73 -8.06
CA GLY A 161 13.51 -10.03 -9.36
C GLY A 161 14.44 -9.82 -10.57
N ARG A 162 15.76 -9.72 -10.35
CA ARG A 162 16.84 -9.41 -11.30
C ARG A 162 16.57 -8.24 -12.26
N TYR A 163 16.97 -7.05 -11.81
CA TYR A 163 17.60 -6.05 -12.66
C TYR A 163 18.87 -5.55 -11.98
N ASP A 164 20.01 -5.67 -12.66
CA ASP A 164 21.29 -5.11 -12.23
C ASP A 164 21.16 -3.58 -12.15
N LEU A 165 21.10 -3.07 -10.92
CA LEU A 165 21.36 -1.66 -10.65
C LEU A 165 22.84 -1.54 -10.34
N ASN A 166 23.66 -1.47 -11.38
CA ASN A 166 25.02 -0.95 -11.26
C ASN A 166 24.91 0.53 -10.87
N PHE A 167 25.18 0.83 -9.60
CA PHE A 167 25.50 2.16 -9.11
C PHE A 167 26.99 2.22 -8.81
#